data_AF-A0A7W1N026-F1
#
_entry.id   AF-A0A7W1N026-F1
#
_cell.length_a   1.000
_cell.length_b   1.000
_cell.length_c   1.000
_cell.angle_alpha   90.00
_cell.angle_beta   90.00
_cell.angle_gamma   90.00
#
_symmetry.space_group_name_H-M   'P 1'
#
loop_
_entity.id
_entity.type
_entity.pdbx_description
1 polymer ?
#
loop_
_entity_poly.entity_id
_entity_poly.type
_entity_poly.pdbx_seq_one_letter_code
_entity_poly.pdbx_strand_id
1 'polypeptide(L)'
;MKITQGTFSFLPDLTDEQIDLQIKFALRSGWAIMIEHTDDPHPRNSYWEMWSQPSLDLSEEESNLPMEDMNACREAFPNQYVKVVAYDRSLGRQTSRLSFIVNRPDEEELGFRLERSQRRDRVIDYKLHPYSSDDPAGRRYGATGTPGLASRLISEGDAPRSEDGGDPETDSSGESEASEEA
;
A
#
# COMPACT_ATOMS: atom_id res chain seq x y z
N MET A 1 -2.19 9.94 -22.38
CA MET A 1 -3.44 10.50 -21.81
C MET A 1 -3.27 10.57 -20.31
N LYS A 2 -3.79 11.57 -19.58
CA LYS A 2 -3.72 11.57 -18.10
C LYS A 2 -4.81 10.68 -17.49
N ILE A 3 -4.46 9.75 -16.61
CA ILE A 3 -5.35 8.89 -15.84
C ILE A 3 -6.05 9.74 -14.80
N THR A 4 -7.37 9.74 -14.87
CA THR A 4 -8.25 10.57 -14.04
C THR A 4 -8.89 9.81 -12.89
N GLN A 5 -8.39 8.62 -12.56
CA GLN A 5 -8.70 7.97 -11.28
C GLN A 5 -8.18 8.82 -10.12
N GLY A 6 -8.84 8.78 -8.97
CA GLY A 6 -8.50 9.60 -7.81
C GLY A 6 -9.22 10.95 -7.81
N THR A 7 -9.54 11.41 -6.60
CA THR A 7 -10.49 12.51 -6.32
C THR A 7 -10.09 13.83 -6.96
N PHE A 8 -8.79 14.08 -7.11
CA PHE A 8 -8.25 15.38 -7.54
C PHE A 8 -7.55 15.35 -8.91
N SER A 9 -7.66 14.26 -9.68
CA SER A 9 -6.84 14.06 -10.88
C SER A 9 -7.17 14.96 -12.09
N PHE A 10 -8.18 15.82 -11.98
CA PHE A 10 -8.45 16.92 -12.93
C PHE A 10 -7.72 18.22 -12.56
N LEU A 11 -7.16 18.30 -11.35
CA LEU A 11 -6.28 19.38 -10.95
C LEU A 11 -4.83 19.08 -11.40
N PRO A 12 -3.93 20.07 -11.34
CA PRO A 12 -2.49 19.80 -11.33
C PRO A 12 -2.13 18.77 -10.25
N ASP A 13 -1.05 18.04 -10.45
CA ASP A 13 -0.59 17.07 -9.44
C ASP A 13 -0.24 17.81 -8.13
N LEU A 14 -0.65 17.21 -7.01
CA LEU A 14 -0.58 17.87 -5.71
C LEU A 14 0.89 18.00 -5.26
N THR A 15 1.24 19.14 -4.67
CA THR A 15 2.53 19.29 -3.97
C THR A 15 2.50 18.55 -2.64
N ASP A 16 3.67 18.28 -2.06
CA ASP A 16 3.77 17.59 -0.77
C ASP A 16 3.06 18.34 0.35
N GLU A 17 3.08 19.69 0.33
CA GLU A 17 2.32 20.50 1.29
C GLU A 17 0.80 20.33 1.10
N GLN A 18 0.34 20.23 -0.14
CA GLN A 18 -1.08 19.99 -0.43
C GLN A 18 -1.51 18.60 -0.01
N ILE A 19 -0.64 17.59 -0.20
CA ILE A 19 -0.88 16.21 0.22
C ILE A 19 -0.94 16.12 1.75
N ASP A 20 0.01 16.73 2.46
CA ASP A 20 0.02 16.78 3.93
C ASP A 20 -1.29 17.39 4.47
N LEU A 21 -1.80 18.45 3.84
CA LEU A 21 -3.11 19.03 4.19
C LEU A 21 -4.28 18.03 4.00
N GLN A 22 -4.25 17.20 2.95
CA GLN A 22 -5.28 16.17 2.74
C GLN A 22 -5.17 15.03 3.77
N ILE A 23 -3.95 14.62 4.12
CA ILE A 23 -3.69 13.61 5.15
C ILE A 23 -4.17 14.13 6.51
N LYS A 24 -3.78 15.35 6.90
CA LYS A 24 -4.25 15.99 8.14
C LYS A 24 -5.77 16.06 8.22
N PHE A 25 -6.43 16.41 7.11
CA PHE A 25 -7.89 16.38 7.03
C PHE A 25 -8.48 14.98 7.28
N ALA A 26 -7.89 13.94 6.70
CA ALA A 26 -8.32 12.57 6.88
C ALA A 26 -8.09 12.07 8.33
N LEU A 27 -6.93 12.37 8.93
CA LEU A 27 -6.61 12.04 10.32
C LEU A 27 -7.53 12.74 11.32
N ARG A 28 -7.80 14.04 11.13
CA ARG A 28 -8.80 14.79 11.92
C ARG A 28 -10.20 14.19 11.82
N SER A 29 -10.52 13.54 10.70
CA SER A 29 -11.78 12.84 10.47
C SER A 29 -11.82 11.43 11.07
N GLY A 30 -10.73 10.98 11.70
CA GLY A 30 -10.61 9.65 12.31
C GLY A 30 -10.47 8.52 11.29
N TRP A 31 -9.96 8.82 10.09
CA TRP A 31 -9.78 7.82 9.03
C TRP A 31 -8.38 7.23 9.06
N ALA A 32 -8.28 5.92 8.82
CA ALA A 32 -7.01 5.24 8.66
C ALA A 32 -6.40 5.57 7.29
N ILE A 33 -5.08 5.72 7.22
CA ILE A 33 -4.37 6.05 5.99
C ILE A 33 -3.66 4.81 5.44
N MET A 34 -3.73 4.61 4.13
CA MET A 34 -3.07 3.52 3.43
C MET A 34 -2.39 4.06 2.17
N ILE A 35 -1.20 3.53 1.90
CA ILE A 35 -0.46 3.82 0.67
C ILE A 35 -0.53 2.58 -0.23
N GLU A 36 -1.02 2.79 -1.44
CA GLU A 36 -1.17 1.74 -2.46
C GLU A 36 -0.46 2.16 -3.75
N HIS A 37 0.13 1.20 -4.46
CA HIS A 37 0.81 1.46 -5.73
C HIS A 37 0.49 0.42 -6.81
N THR A 38 0.63 0.79 -8.08
CA THR A 38 0.48 -0.13 -9.21
C THR A 38 1.15 0.38 -10.49
N ASP A 39 1.54 -0.54 -11.35
CA ASP A 39 1.88 -0.29 -12.74
C ASP A 39 0.78 -0.72 -13.74
N ASP A 40 -0.38 -1.18 -13.24
CA ASP A 40 -1.58 -1.47 -14.04
C ASP A 40 -2.68 -0.44 -13.75
N PRO A 41 -2.87 0.57 -14.63
CA PRO A 41 -3.87 1.62 -14.44
C PRO A 41 -5.29 1.19 -14.82
N HIS A 42 -5.55 -0.09 -15.09
CA HIS A 42 -6.88 -0.53 -15.52
C HIS A 42 -7.96 -0.12 -14.49
N PRO A 43 -9.10 0.47 -14.90
CA PRO A 43 -10.13 0.95 -13.97
C PRO A 43 -10.85 -0.16 -13.21
N ARG A 44 -10.63 -1.43 -13.58
CA ARG A 44 -11.12 -2.61 -12.85
C ARG A 44 -10.03 -3.32 -12.05
N ASN A 45 -8.80 -2.79 -12.04
CA ASN A 45 -7.79 -3.21 -11.08
C ASN A 45 -8.15 -2.63 -9.70
N SER A 46 -9.00 -3.36 -8.98
CA SER A 46 -9.55 -2.92 -7.69
C SER A 46 -8.58 -3.07 -6.53
N TYR A 47 -7.56 -3.91 -6.66
CA TYR A 47 -6.57 -4.17 -5.62
C TYR A 47 -5.20 -3.76 -6.15
N TRP A 48 -4.72 -2.63 -5.64
CA TRP A 48 -3.35 -2.21 -5.88
C TRP A 48 -2.45 -2.84 -4.82
N GLU A 49 -1.16 -2.84 -5.06
CA GLU A 49 -0.18 -3.37 -4.10
C GLU A 49 -0.10 -2.45 -2.89
N MET A 50 -0.12 -3.03 -1.69
CA MET A 50 0.00 -2.30 -0.44
C MET A 50 1.48 -2.06 -0.12
N TRP A 51 1.87 -0.81 0.15
CA TRP A 51 3.25 -0.48 0.49
C TRP A 51 3.64 -0.89 1.92
N SER A 52 2.77 -0.60 2.89
CA SER A 52 2.97 -0.85 4.33
C SER A 52 1.63 -1.13 5.02
N GLN A 53 1.68 -1.52 6.30
CA GLN A 53 0.45 -1.67 7.09
C GLN A 53 -0.29 -0.31 7.17
N PRO A 54 -1.64 -0.31 7.12
CA PRO A 54 -2.42 0.90 7.30
C PRO A 54 -2.03 1.66 8.58
N SER A 55 -1.83 2.97 8.48
CA SER A 55 -1.62 3.82 9.64
C SER A 55 -2.95 3.98 10.39
N LEU A 56 -3.09 3.26 11.50
CA LEU A 56 -4.28 3.24 12.35
C LEU A 56 -4.11 4.21 13.53
N ASP A 57 -5.23 4.80 13.97
CA ASP A 57 -5.37 5.59 15.20
C ASP A 57 -4.33 6.72 15.38
N LEU A 58 -3.82 7.28 14.27
CA LEU A 58 -2.96 8.47 14.27
C LEU A 58 -3.76 9.76 14.46
N SER A 59 -3.15 10.70 15.17
CA SER A 59 -3.61 12.08 15.29
C SER A 59 -3.13 12.96 14.14
N GLU A 60 -3.71 14.16 13.98
CA GLU A 60 -3.28 15.13 12.97
C GLU A 60 -1.81 15.55 13.11
N GLU A 61 -1.28 15.54 14.34
CA GLU A 61 0.12 15.90 14.64
C GLU A 61 1.11 14.86 14.13
N GLU A 62 0.64 13.64 13.85
CA GLU A 62 1.43 12.49 13.39
C GLU A 62 1.32 12.30 11.85
N SER A 63 0.90 13.34 11.11
CA SER A 63 0.79 13.27 9.64
C SER A 63 2.12 13.00 8.93
N ASN A 64 3.25 13.21 9.61
CA ASN A 64 4.58 12.91 9.06
C ASN A 64 4.77 11.41 8.80
N LEU A 65 4.17 10.52 9.60
CA LEU A 65 4.33 9.06 9.43
C LEU A 65 3.80 8.55 8.07
N PRO A 66 2.53 8.81 7.68
CA PRO A 66 2.06 8.43 6.34
C PRO A 66 2.74 9.22 5.21
N MET A 67 3.27 10.43 5.47
CA MET A 67 4.08 11.17 4.49
C MET A 67 5.44 10.49 4.24
N GLU A 68 6.09 9.98 5.29
CA GLU A 68 7.34 9.21 5.21
C GLU A 68 7.11 7.91 4.43
N ASP A 69 6.06 7.17 4.74
CA ASP A 69 5.68 5.94 4.00
C ASP A 69 5.41 6.24 2.51
N MET A 70 4.66 7.31 2.21
CA MET A 70 4.41 7.74 0.84
C MET A 70 5.72 8.05 0.10
N ASN A 71 6.64 8.77 0.73
CA ASN A 71 7.92 9.14 0.11
C ASN A 71 8.81 7.92 -0.11
N ALA A 72 8.85 6.98 0.84
CA ALA A 72 9.57 5.72 0.66
C ALA A 72 8.98 4.88 -0.48
N CYS A 73 7.65 4.87 -0.63
CA CYS A 73 6.97 4.20 -1.74
C CYS A 73 7.33 4.84 -3.10
N ARG A 74 7.39 6.18 -3.17
CA ARG A 74 7.82 6.90 -4.39
C ARG A 74 9.27 6.60 -4.75
N GLU A 75 10.15 6.53 -3.76
CA GLU A 75 11.57 6.21 -3.98
C GLU A 75 11.76 4.77 -4.47
N ALA A 76 11.01 3.81 -3.91
CA ALA A 76 11.08 2.42 -4.33
C ALA A 76 10.43 2.17 -5.69
N PHE A 77 9.37 2.92 -6.03
CA PHE A 77 8.57 2.74 -7.24
C PHE A 77 8.32 4.06 -7.99
N PRO A 78 9.37 4.73 -8.50
CA PRO A 78 9.24 6.05 -9.13
C PRO A 78 8.37 6.01 -10.39
N ASN A 79 8.40 4.92 -11.14
CA ASN A 79 7.66 4.74 -12.39
C ASN A 79 6.29 4.06 -12.22
N GLN A 80 5.67 4.17 -11.04
CA GLN A 80 4.35 3.58 -10.76
C GLN A 80 3.34 4.62 -10.30
N TYR A 81 2.06 4.31 -10.47
CA TYR A 81 1.02 5.09 -9.80
C TYR A 81 1.08 4.79 -8.32
N VAL A 82 1.11 5.84 -7.50
CA VAL A 82 0.96 5.75 -6.05
C VAL A 82 -0.27 6.55 -5.66
N LYS A 83 -1.10 6.01 -4.78
CA LYS A 83 -2.27 6.70 -4.24
C LYS A 83 -2.32 6.59 -2.73
N VAL A 84 -2.85 7.64 -2.11
CA VAL A 84 -3.27 7.63 -0.72
C VAL A 84 -4.74 7.22 -0.67
N VAL A 85 -5.09 6.32 0.24
CA VAL A 85 -6.47 5.91 0.52
C VAL A 85 -6.76 6.17 1.99
N ALA A 86 -7.84 6.91 2.27
CA ALA A 86 -8.34 7.11 3.62
C ALA A 86 -9.60 6.25 3.86
N TYR A 87 -9.54 5.37 4.86
CA TYR A 87 -10.59 4.43 5.20
C TYR A 87 -11.38 4.88 6.43
N ASP A 88 -12.71 4.92 6.30
CA ASP A 88 -13.63 5.28 7.38
C ASP A 88 -14.23 4.02 7.99
N ARG A 89 -13.84 3.75 9.24
CA ARG A 89 -14.30 2.60 10.05
C ARG A 89 -15.62 2.83 10.80
N SER A 90 -16.25 4.00 10.65
CA SER A 90 -17.50 4.30 11.34
C SER A 90 -18.62 3.32 10.96
N LEU A 91 -19.48 3.02 11.93
CA LEU A 91 -20.63 2.16 11.74
C LEU A 91 -21.56 2.74 10.66
N GLY A 92 -21.93 1.90 9.68
CA GLY A 92 -22.74 2.32 8.54
C GLY A 92 -21.96 2.88 7.36
N ARG A 93 -20.63 3.07 7.49
CA ARG A 93 -19.75 3.45 6.37
C ARG A 93 -18.82 2.34 5.93
N GLN A 94 -17.85 1.95 6.77
CA GLN A 94 -16.93 0.81 6.56
C GLN A 94 -16.31 0.72 5.15
N THR A 95 -15.88 1.85 4.59
CA THR A 95 -15.32 1.93 3.23
C THR A 95 -14.42 3.15 3.07
N SER A 96 -13.61 3.16 2.01
CA SER A 96 -12.82 4.32 1.62
C SER A 96 -13.68 5.59 1.49
N ARG A 97 -13.17 6.68 2.06
CA ARG A 97 -13.82 8.00 2.05
C ARG A 97 -13.13 8.98 1.11
N LEU A 98 -11.82 8.83 0.97
CA LEU A 98 -10.99 9.62 0.09
C LEU A 98 -9.95 8.72 -0.56
N SER A 99 -9.67 8.94 -1.85
CA SER A 99 -8.55 8.33 -2.55
C SER A 99 -8.04 9.29 -3.62
N PHE A 100 -6.73 9.53 -3.66
CA PHE A 100 -6.13 10.45 -4.62
C PHE A 100 -4.70 10.01 -4.99
N ILE A 101 -4.32 10.32 -6.23
CA ILE A 101 -3.01 9.97 -6.79
C ILE A 101 -1.97 10.95 -6.26
N VAL A 102 -0.82 10.42 -5.86
CA VAL A 102 0.33 11.16 -5.34
C VAL A 102 1.62 10.89 -6.13
N ASN A 103 1.64 9.88 -7.00
CA ASN A 103 2.72 9.66 -7.97
C ASN A 103 2.16 9.14 -9.28
N ARG A 104 2.82 9.47 -10.39
CA ARG A 104 2.50 9.01 -11.74
C ARG A 104 3.80 8.62 -12.43
N PRO A 105 3.79 7.63 -13.34
CA PRO A 105 4.95 7.35 -14.18
C PRO A 105 5.33 8.55 -15.06
N ASP A 106 6.64 8.80 -15.22
CA ASP A 106 7.20 9.90 -16.03
C ASP A 106 7.03 9.69 -17.54
N GLU A 107 7.11 8.44 -18.02
CA GLU A 107 6.82 8.13 -19.42
C GLU A 107 5.36 8.42 -19.75
N GLU A 108 5.11 9.01 -20.92
CA GLU A 108 3.78 9.37 -21.39
C GLU A 108 2.80 8.24 -21.13
N GLU A 109 1.84 8.49 -20.25
CA GLU A 109 0.80 7.53 -19.90
C GLU A 109 0.09 7.05 -21.20
N LEU A 110 0.45 5.86 -21.66
CA LEU A 110 0.12 5.35 -23.00
C LEU A 110 -1.40 5.18 -23.22
N GLY A 111 -2.18 5.16 -22.14
CA GLY A 111 -3.63 4.99 -22.16
C GLY A 111 -4.06 3.55 -22.43
N PHE A 112 -5.16 3.39 -23.15
CA PHE A 112 -5.82 2.10 -23.34
C PHE A 112 -6.19 1.86 -24.80
N ARG A 113 -6.09 0.60 -25.24
CA ARG A 113 -6.77 0.12 -26.44
C ARG A 113 -8.15 -0.43 -26.08
N LEU A 114 -9.14 -0.11 -26.90
CA LEU A 114 -10.48 -0.69 -26.80
C LEU A 114 -10.64 -1.81 -27.84
N GLU A 115 -10.46 -3.04 -27.37
CA GLU A 115 -10.66 -4.26 -28.15
C GLU A 115 -12.17 -4.51 -28.32
N ARG A 116 -12.58 -4.89 -29.54
CA ARG A 116 -13.98 -5.10 -29.92
C ARG A 116 -14.12 -6.45 -30.60
N SER A 117 -14.79 -7.38 -29.94
CA SER A 117 -15.08 -8.71 -30.48
C SER A 117 -16.55 -8.79 -30.88
N GLN A 118 -16.82 -9.24 -32.11
CA GLN A 118 -18.20 -9.42 -32.58
C GLN A 118 -18.79 -10.70 -32.02
N ARG A 119 -19.98 -10.61 -31.44
CA ARG A 119 -20.78 -11.77 -31.02
C ARG A 119 -21.93 -11.98 -32.02
N ARG A 120 -23.08 -12.49 -31.55
CA ARG A 120 -24.27 -12.63 -32.39
C ARG A 120 -24.83 -11.27 -32.75
N ASP A 121 -25.34 -11.16 -33.97
CA ASP A 121 -26.01 -9.97 -34.49
C ASP A 121 -25.10 -8.73 -34.43
N ARG A 122 -25.51 -7.67 -33.72
CA ARG A 122 -24.79 -6.41 -33.56
C ARG A 122 -24.19 -6.24 -32.17
N VAL A 123 -24.11 -7.32 -31.39
CA VAL A 123 -23.52 -7.29 -30.03
C VAL A 123 -22.00 -7.29 -30.14
N ILE A 124 -21.37 -6.36 -29.40
CA ILE A 124 -19.92 -6.23 -29.29
C ILE A 124 -19.54 -6.49 -27.85
N ASP A 125 -18.62 -7.44 -27.65
CA ASP A 125 -17.93 -7.63 -26.38
C ASP A 125 -16.70 -6.72 -26.36
N TYR A 126 -16.60 -5.91 -25.31
CA TYR A 126 -15.54 -4.91 -25.15
C TYR A 126 -14.50 -5.38 -24.14
N LYS A 127 -13.23 -5.16 -24.47
CA LYS A 127 -12.13 -5.27 -23.51
C LYS A 127 -11.30 -4.00 -23.56
N LEU A 128 -11.10 -3.39 -22.39
CA LEU A 128 -10.18 -2.28 -22.23
C LEU A 128 -8.82 -2.86 -21.83
N HIS A 129 -7.80 -2.62 -22.62
CA HIS A 129 -6.46 -3.16 -22.39
C HIS A 129 -5.46 -2.00 -22.27
N PRO A 130 -4.79 -1.82 -21.11
CA PRO A 130 -3.76 -0.79 -20.95
C PRO A 130 -2.56 -1.12 -21.82
N TYR A 131 -2.03 -0.16 -22.58
CA TYR A 131 -0.84 -0.40 -23.40
C TYR A 131 0.38 -0.80 -22.56
N SER A 132 0.50 -0.27 -21.34
CA SER A 132 1.56 -0.65 -20.39
C SER A 132 1.56 -2.13 -20.03
N SER A 133 0.41 -2.81 -20.12
CA SER A 133 0.30 -4.23 -19.77
C SER A 133 0.80 -5.18 -20.88
N ASP A 134 1.24 -4.66 -22.01
CA ASP A 134 1.98 -5.44 -23.01
C ASP A 134 3.40 -5.82 -22.48
N ASP A 135 3.94 -5.03 -21.55
CA ASP A 135 5.15 -5.37 -20.79
C ASP A 135 4.84 -6.12 -19.47
N PRO A 136 5.75 -7.02 -19.02
CA PRO A 136 5.62 -7.68 -17.72
C PRO A 136 5.56 -6.68 -16.56
N ALA A 137 4.90 -7.07 -15.46
CA ALA A 137 4.89 -6.31 -14.22
C ALA A 137 6.32 -5.98 -13.75
N GLY A 138 6.54 -4.76 -13.27
CA GLY A 138 7.84 -4.23 -12.87
C GLY A 138 8.75 -3.79 -14.03
N ARG A 139 8.32 -3.98 -15.29
CA ARG A 139 9.02 -3.49 -16.49
C ARG A 139 8.23 -2.47 -17.31
N ARG A 140 7.05 -2.10 -16.81
CA ARG A 140 6.18 -1.11 -17.44
C ARG A 140 6.73 0.30 -17.22
N TYR A 141 6.37 1.24 -18.09
CA TYR A 141 6.78 2.66 -17.99
C TYR A 141 8.30 2.86 -17.88
N GLY A 142 9.07 2.13 -18.69
CA GLY A 142 10.54 2.24 -18.72
C GLY A 142 11.25 1.67 -17.48
N ALA A 143 10.55 1.00 -16.56
CA ALA A 143 11.17 0.40 -15.38
C ALA A 143 12.14 -0.73 -15.76
N THR A 144 13.37 -0.70 -15.24
CA THR A 144 14.42 -1.68 -15.52
C THR A 144 14.38 -2.89 -14.57
N GLY A 145 13.19 -3.41 -14.26
CA GLY A 145 12.97 -4.73 -13.66
C GLY A 145 13.79 -5.11 -12.41
N THR A 146 14.42 -4.17 -11.73
CA THR A 146 15.30 -4.43 -10.58
C THR A 146 14.62 -3.91 -9.32
N PRO A 147 13.95 -4.76 -8.53
CA PRO A 147 13.44 -4.39 -7.21
C PRO A 147 14.63 -4.34 -6.23
N GLY A 148 15.56 -3.41 -6.45
CA GLY A 148 16.86 -3.37 -5.76
C GLY A 148 16.80 -2.88 -4.31
N LEU A 149 15.71 -2.24 -3.88
CA LEU A 149 15.57 -1.71 -2.52
C LEU A 149 14.36 -2.23 -1.75
N ALA A 150 13.23 -2.51 -2.40
CA ALA A 150 11.98 -2.89 -1.73
C ALA A 150 12.08 -4.22 -0.95
N SER A 151 12.90 -5.17 -1.42
CA SER A 151 13.12 -6.44 -0.71
C SER A 151 13.88 -6.29 0.61
N ARG A 152 14.66 -5.22 0.81
CA ARG A 152 15.42 -5.03 2.07
C ARG A 152 14.57 -4.37 3.14
N LEU A 153 13.81 -3.34 2.79
CA LEU A 153 13.00 -2.57 3.75
C LEU A 153 11.88 -3.40 4.40
N ILE A 154 11.29 -4.34 3.67
CA ILE A 154 10.27 -5.24 4.23
C ILE A 154 10.90 -6.27 5.21
N SER A 155 12.17 -6.66 4.99
CA SER A 155 12.85 -7.65 5.85
C SER A 155 13.37 -7.06 7.16
N GLU A 156 13.65 -5.76 7.21
CA GLU A 156 14.21 -5.09 8.40
C GLU A 156 13.15 -4.77 9.47
N GLY A 157 11.86 -4.95 9.16
CA GLY A 157 10.75 -4.81 10.11
C GLY A 157 10.49 -6.06 10.99
N ASP A 158 11.17 -7.18 10.71
CA ASP A 158 11.00 -8.44 11.44
C ASP A 158 12.29 -8.81 12.18
N ALA A 159 12.72 -7.93 13.09
CA ALA A 159 13.76 -8.28 14.05
C ALA A 159 13.19 -9.33 15.02
N PRO A 160 13.86 -10.48 15.24
CA PRO A 160 13.37 -11.47 16.19
C PRO A 160 13.30 -10.85 17.58
N ARG A 161 12.14 -10.96 18.24
CA ARG A 161 11.99 -10.67 19.66
C ARG A 161 13.12 -11.37 20.40
N SER A 162 13.96 -10.59 21.07
CA SER A 162 14.94 -11.10 22.02
C SER A 162 14.23 -11.96 23.04
N GLU A 163 14.56 -13.25 23.07
CA GLU A 163 14.28 -14.12 24.21
C GLU A 163 15.16 -13.67 25.38
N ASP A 164 14.67 -12.68 26.12
CA ASP A 164 15.06 -12.43 27.51
C ASP A 164 14.17 -13.38 28.34
N GLY A 165 14.65 -14.33 29.12
CA GLY A 165 15.86 -14.35 29.92
C GLY A 165 15.46 -14.70 31.36
N GLY A 166 15.42 -16.00 31.68
CA GLY A 166 15.62 -16.50 33.03
C GLY A 166 14.40 -17.09 33.77
N ASP A 167 14.50 -18.38 34.09
CA ASP A 167 14.44 -18.83 35.48
C ASP A 167 15.56 -19.87 35.69
N PRO A 168 16.44 -19.71 36.69
CA PRO A 168 17.52 -20.65 36.94
C PRO A 168 17.02 -21.87 37.72
N GLU A 169 17.18 -23.05 37.12
CA GLU A 169 17.09 -24.32 37.84
C GLU A 169 18.15 -24.33 38.97
N THR A 170 17.67 -24.45 40.21
CA THR A 170 18.53 -24.78 41.35
C THR A 170 18.47 -26.28 41.55
N ASP A 171 19.59 -26.92 41.22
CA ASP A 171 19.93 -28.27 41.60
C ASP A 171 20.25 -28.31 43.11
N SER A 172 19.53 -29.15 43.85
CA SER A 172 19.99 -29.62 45.16
C SER A 172 19.79 -31.13 45.24
N SER A 173 20.91 -31.84 45.19
CA SER A 173 21.06 -33.25 45.49
C SER A 173 21.17 -33.46 47.02
N GLY A 174 20.57 -34.55 47.52
CA GLY A 174 21.06 -35.29 48.69
C GLY A 174 20.11 -35.47 49.89
N GLU A 175 19.73 -36.75 50.11
CA GLU A 175 19.50 -37.45 51.41
C GLU A 175 18.28 -37.01 52.26
N SER A 176 17.52 -37.84 52.99
CA SER A 176 17.44 -39.28 53.32
C SER A 176 16.20 -39.47 54.24
N GLU A 177 15.58 -40.68 54.25
CA GLU A 177 14.76 -41.25 55.35
C GLU A 177 13.44 -40.51 55.76
N ALA A 178 12.33 -41.11 56.20
CA ALA A 178 11.85 -42.46 56.48
C ALA A 178 10.30 -42.41 56.52
N SER A 179 9.69 -43.61 56.56
CA SER A 179 8.34 -43.99 57.04
C SER A 179 7.49 -42.98 57.82
N GLU A 180 6.18 -42.91 57.58
CA GLU A 180 5.13 -43.52 58.45
C GLU A 180 3.71 -43.42 57.84
N GLU A 181 2.82 -44.22 58.43
CA GLU A 181 1.42 -44.60 58.14
C GLU A 181 0.39 -43.53 57.74
N ALA A 182 -0.54 -43.88 56.83
CA ALA A 182 -1.93 -44.32 57.12
C ALA A 182 -2.72 -44.61 55.84
#